data_AF-A0A3M0CRN6-F1
#
_entry.id   AF-A0A3M0CRN6-F1
#
_cell.length_a   1.000
_cell.length_b   1.000
_cell.length_c   1.000
_cell.angle_alpha   90.00
_cell.angle_beta   90.00
_cell.angle_gamma   90.00
#
_symmetry.space_group_name_H-M   'P 1'
#
loop_
_entity.id
_entity.type
_entity.pdbx_description
1 polymer ?
#
loop_
_entity_poly.entity_id
_entity_poly.type
_entity_poly.pdbx_seq_one_letter_code
_entity_poly.pdbx_strand_id
1 'polypeptide(L)'
;MRERISVNVSIPLELAEALIEHGPDLIDGLKASVEEVYKRQAEDARRLAWQEERLAQHWRNCIQAYRMYRRLQPSMGAAGAYPVIAAKFGWPSGVVSAFVRQRRKKVNDYLKSRRLASVHRMVLEGRTDSEIAGHLGVSLRTVARFLKEIRGDSSLIRQIYKNTEGVQ
;
A
#
# COMPACT_ATOMS: atom_id res chain seq x y z
N MET A 1 -20.00 7.44 -26.51
CA MET A 1 -20.43 8.76 -27.02
C MET A 1 -19.21 9.68 -27.05
N ARG A 2 -18.83 10.25 -28.19
CA ARG A 2 -17.82 11.32 -28.27
C ARG A 2 -18.59 12.64 -28.27
N GLU A 3 -18.44 13.47 -27.24
CA GLU A 3 -18.98 14.83 -27.25
C GLU A 3 -18.28 15.65 -28.35
N ARG A 4 -19.07 16.26 -29.24
CA ARG A 4 -18.54 17.24 -30.19
C ARG A 4 -18.49 18.59 -29.48
N ILE A 5 -17.28 19.09 -29.28
CA ILE A 5 -17.05 20.47 -28.85
C ILE A 5 -16.77 21.28 -30.12
N SER A 6 -17.63 22.26 -30.42
CA SER A 6 -17.43 23.23 -31.50
C SER A 6 -17.05 24.58 -30.90
N VAL A 7 -15.97 25.18 -31.41
CA VAL A 7 -15.49 26.50 -30.99
C VAL A 7 -15.52 27.43 -32.21
N ASN A 8 -16.22 28.56 -32.11
CA ASN A 8 -16.22 29.61 -33.13
C ASN A 8 -15.14 30.62 -32.79
N VAL A 9 -14.21 30.87 -33.71
CA VAL A 9 -13.11 31.82 -33.53
C VAL A 9 -13.12 32.81 -34.68
N SER A 10 -13.10 34.10 -34.38
CA SER A 10 -12.92 35.15 -35.39
C SER A 10 -11.43 35.33 -35.65
N ILE A 11 -10.99 35.11 -36.89
CA ILE A 11 -9.58 35.15 -37.29
C ILE A 11 -9.40 36.05 -38.52
N PRO A 12 -8.27 36.79 -38.61
CA PRO A 12 -7.93 37.59 -39.80
C PRO A 12 -7.90 36.73 -41.07
N LEU A 13 -8.26 37.32 -42.22
CA LEU A 13 -8.38 36.62 -43.50
C LEU A 13 -7.08 35.92 -43.92
N GLU A 14 -5.93 36.57 -43.73
CA GLU A 14 -4.61 36.02 -44.05
C GLU A 14 -4.31 34.74 -43.23
N LEU A 15 -4.78 34.71 -41.98
CA LEU A 15 -4.65 33.53 -41.11
C LEU A 15 -5.64 32.43 -41.51
N ALA A 16 -6.83 32.79 -42.00
CA ALA A 16 -7.80 31.85 -42.52
C ALA A 16 -7.31 31.18 -43.81
N GLU A 17 -6.65 31.94 -44.70
CA GLU A 17 -6.02 31.42 -45.92
C GLU A 17 -4.86 30.47 -45.59
N ALA A 18 -3.97 30.86 -44.68
CA ALA A 18 -2.89 30.00 -44.20
C ALA A 18 -3.41 28.73 -43.50
N LEU A 19 -4.54 28.80 -42.80
CA LEU A 19 -5.21 27.64 -42.20
C LEU A 19 -5.91 26.75 -43.23
N ILE A 20 -6.37 27.28 -44.35
CA ILE A 20 -6.90 26.46 -45.46
C ILE A 20 -5.73 25.75 -46.16
N GLU A 21 -4.62 26.46 -46.37
CA GLU A 21 -3.45 25.96 -47.09
C GLU A 21 -2.65 24.93 -46.28
N HIS A 22 -2.38 25.20 -45.00
CA HIS A 22 -1.55 24.35 -44.14
C HIS A 22 -2.33 23.63 -43.03
N GLY A 23 -3.63 23.88 -42.91
CA GLY A 23 -4.50 23.26 -41.90
C GLY A 23 -4.50 21.73 -41.91
N PRO A 24 -4.54 21.06 -43.09
CA PRO A 24 -4.44 19.60 -43.13
C PRO A 24 -3.16 19.07 -42.46
N ASP A 25 -2.00 19.67 -42.76
CA ASP A 25 -0.71 19.27 -42.19
C ASP A 25 -0.63 19.57 -40.68
N LEU A 26 -1.17 20.71 -40.24
CA LEU A 26 -1.26 21.06 -38.82
C LEU A 26 -2.18 20.09 -38.06
N ILE A 27 -3.32 19.71 -38.65
CA ILE A 27 -4.25 18.75 -38.08
C ILE A 27 -3.61 17.36 -37.99
N ASP A 28 -2.88 16.93 -39.02
CA ASP A 28 -2.22 15.63 -39.01
C ASP A 28 -1.02 15.60 -38.05
N GLY A 29 -0.26 16.69 -37.94
CA GLY A 29 0.77 16.86 -36.91
C GLY A 29 0.19 16.83 -35.48
N LEU A 30 -0.98 17.44 -35.26
CA LEU A 30 -1.69 17.40 -33.98
C LEU A 30 -2.21 15.98 -33.68
N LYS A 31 -2.81 15.29 -34.66
CA LYS A 31 -3.24 13.89 -34.49
C LYS A 31 -2.06 13.00 -34.11
N ALA A 32 -0.93 13.12 -34.82
CA ALA A 32 0.27 12.35 -34.54
C ALA A 32 0.80 12.63 -33.12
N SER A 33 0.84 13.89 -32.70
CA SER A 33 1.24 14.29 -31.35
C SER A 33 0.30 13.72 -30.27
N VAL A 34 -1.01 13.78 -30.51
CA VAL A 34 -2.02 13.21 -29.60
C VAL A 34 -1.90 11.69 -29.52
N GLU A 35 -1.71 11.00 -30.64
CA GLU A 35 -1.45 9.56 -30.66
C GLU A 35 -0.18 9.19 -29.89
N GLU A 36 0.88 9.99 -30.01
CA GLU A 36 2.12 9.76 -29.26
C GLU A 36 1.90 9.92 -27.75
N VAL A 37 1.15 10.93 -27.32
CA VAL A 37 0.78 11.12 -25.91
C VAL A 37 -0.02 9.91 -25.40
N TYR A 38 -1.01 9.43 -26.16
CA TYR A 38 -1.77 8.24 -25.78
C TYR A 38 -0.89 6.99 -25.69
N LYS A 39 0.06 6.80 -26.62
CA LYS A 39 1.01 5.68 -26.58
C LYS A 39 1.88 5.74 -25.31
N ARG A 40 2.44 6.90 -24.99
CA ARG A 40 3.25 7.08 -23.76
C ARG A 40 2.43 6.79 -22.50
N GLN A 41 1.21 7.31 -22.41
CA GLN A 41 0.32 7.02 -21.28
C GLN A 41 -0.01 5.53 -21.14
N ALA A 42 -0.24 4.83 -22.26
CA ALA A 42 -0.50 3.40 -22.25
C ALA A 42 0.73 2.59 -21.80
N GLU A 43 1.94 3.00 -22.20
CA GLU A 43 3.19 2.39 -21.74
C GLU A 43 3.43 2.60 -20.26
N ASP A 44 3.21 3.81 -19.75
CA ASP A 44 3.34 4.12 -18.33
C ASP A 44 2.33 3.33 -17.49
N ALA A 45 1.09 3.22 -17.95
CA ALA A 45 0.08 2.37 -17.30
C ALA A 45 0.50 0.90 -17.24
N ARG A 46 1.08 0.36 -18.32
CA ARG A 46 1.63 -1.01 -18.35
C ARG A 46 2.79 -1.18 -17.38
N ARG A 47 3.71 -0.20 -17.31
CA ARG A 47 4.84 -0.22 -16.37
C ARG A 47 4.36 -0.24 -14.93
N LEU A 48 3.37 0.60 -14.59
CA LEU A 48 2.78 0.65 -13.26
C LEU A 48 2.10 -0.69 -12.91
N ALA A 49 1.27 -1.23 -13.81
CA ALA A 49 0.61 -2.52 -13.59
C ALA A 49 1.62 -3.65 -13.34
N TRP A 50 2.71 -3.69 -14.10
CA TRP A 50 3.79 -4.66 -13.90
C TRP A 50 4.50 -4.49 -12.55
N GLN A 51 4.75 -3.24 -12.13
CA GLN A 51 5.32 -2.98 -10.80
C GLN A 51 4.38 -3.43 -9.68
N GLU A 52 3.09 -3.15 -9.80
CA GLU A 52 2.07 -3.59 -8.84
C GLU A 52 1.99 -5.12 -8.75
N GLU A 53 2.03 -5.81 -9.87
CA GLU A 53 2.04 -7.28 -9.90
C GLU A 53 3.29 -7.85 -9.21
N ARG A 54 4.47 -7.26 -9.45
CA ARG A 54 5.70 -7.64 -8.77
C ARG A 54 5.64 -7.41 -7.27
N LEU A 55 5.09 -6.28 -6.83
CA LEU A 55 4.90 -5.98 -5.42
C LEU A 55 3.91 -6.95 -4.77
N ALA A 56 2.81 -7.28 -5.47
CA ALA A 56 1.84 -8.27 -5.02
C ALA A 56 2.49 -9.65 -4.88
N GLN A 57 3.28 -10.08 -5.86
CA GLN A 57 4.00 -11.35 -5.81
C GLN A 57 5.04 -11.38 -4.67
N HIS A 58 5.82 -10.30 -4.53
CA HIS A 58 6.76 -10.14 -3.42
C HIS A 58 6.04 -10.28 -2.07
N TRP A 59 4.85 -9.70 -1.93
CA TRP A 59 4.06 -9.80 -0.72
C TRP A 59 3.52 -11.21 -0.45
N ARG A 60 3.06 -11.92 -1.49
CA ARG A 60 2.69 -13.34 -1.39
C ARG A 60 3.86 -14.18 -0.87
N ASN A 61 5.06 -13.95 -1.40
CA ASN A 61 6.27 -14.64 -0.96
C ASN A 61 6.58 -14.35 0.53
N CYS A 62 6.43 -13.09 0.96
CA CYS A 62 6.58 -12.69 2.36
C CYS A 62 5.61 -13.45 3.29
N ILE A 63 4.35 -13.56 2.89
CA ILE A 63 3.32 -14.29 3.64
C ILE A 63 3.65 -15.78 3.72
N GLN A 64 4.01 -16.41 2.60
CA GLN A 64 4.34 -17.84 2.55
C GLN A 64 5.56 -18.17 3.41
N ALA A 65 6.64 -17.41 3.28
CA ALA A 65 7.85 -17.57 4.08
C ALA A 65 7.55 -17.45 5.58
N TYR A 66 6.79 -16.42 5.97
CA TYR A 66 6.42 -16.20 7.38
C TYR A 66 5.53 -17.31 7.94
N ARG A 67 4.56 -17.81 7.16
CA ARG A 67 3.70 -18.93 7.57
C ARG A 67 4.51 -20.19 7.85
N MET A 68 5.47 -20.52 6.98
CA MET A 68 6.35 -21.68 7.21
C MET A 68 7.32 -21.45 8.36
N TYR A 69 7.92 -20.27 8.46
CA TYR A 69 8.77 -19.90 9.58
C TYR A 69 8.04 -20.12 10.92
N ARG A 70 6.79 -19.67 11.04
CA ARG A 70 5.99 -19.85 12.27
C ARG A 70 5.74 -21.32 12.63
N ARG A 71 5.68 -22.22 11.66
CA ARG A 71 5.51 -23.67 11.87
C ARG A 71 6.81 -24.35 12.30
N LEU A 72 7.92 -23.94 11.72
CA LEU A 72 9.23 -24.59 11.90
C LEU A 72 10.05 -24.02 13.07
N GLN A 73 9.84 -22.74 13.41
CA GLN A 73 10.58 -22.06 14.45
C GLN A 73 10.53 -22.79 15.81
N PRO A 74 9.39 -23.31 16.30
CA PRO A 74 9.33 -23.95 17.60
C PRO A 74 10.21 -25.20 17.71
N SER A 75 10.34 -25.99 16.64
CA SER A 75 11.07 -27.26 16.65
C SER A 75 12.56 -27.12 16.31
N MET A 76 12.94 -26.12 15.49
CA MET A 76 14.31 -26.02 14.94
C MET A 76 14.98 -24.67 15.22
N GLY A 77 14.29 -23.75 15.90
CA GLY A 77 14.75 -22.38 16.09
C GLY A 77 14.76 -21.56 14.79
N ALA A 78 15.12 -20.27 14.90
CA ALA A 78 15.12 -19.36 13.76
C ALA A 78 16.21 -19.71 12.73
N ALA A 79 17.39 -20.10 13.19
CA ALA A 79 18.53 -20.44 12.32
C ALA A 79 18.28 -21.74 11.52
N GLY A 80 17.58 -22.72 12.11
CA GLY A 80 17.22 -23.97 11.41
C GLY A 80 16.04 -23.83 10.45
N ALA A 81 15.10 -22.91 10.72
CA ALA A 81 13.91 -22.75 9.89
C ALA A 81 14.21 -22.13 8.51
N TYR A 82 15.15 -21.17 8.41
CA TYR A 82 15.39 -20.46 7.14
C TYR A 82 15.94 -21.34 6.00
N PRO A 83 16.95 -22.20 6.22
CA PRO A 83 17.45 -23.10 5.16
C PRO A 83 16.38 -24.05 4.62
N VAL A 84 15.50 -24.55 5.48
CA VAL A 84 14.40 -25.45 5.07
C VAL A 84 13.39 -24.74 4.16
N ILE A 85 13.05 -23.48 4.49
CA ILE A 85 12.15 -22.66 3.67
C ILE A 85 12.83 -22.30 2.34
N ALA A 86 14.11 -21.91 2.39
CA ALA A 86 14.92 -21.60 1.22
C ALA A 86 14.93 -22.76 0.22
N ALA A 87 15.25 -23.97 0.68
CA ALA A 87 15.28 -25.17 -0.14
C ALA A 87 13.92 -25.48 -0.77
N LYS A 88 12.82 -25.34 -0.01
CA LYS A 88 11.48 -25.64 -0.51
C LYS A 88 11.02 -24.74 -1.65
N PHE A 89 11.37 -23.46 -1.61
CA PHE A 89 10.90 -22.47 -2.57
C PHE A 89 11.97 -22.04 -3.59
N GLY A 90 13.17 -22.62 -3.53
CA GLY A 90 14.29 -22.23 -4.38
C GLY A 90 14.76 -20.79 -4.12
N TRP A 91 14.63 -20.29 -2.89
CA TRP A 91 15.01 -18.92 -2.53
C TRP A 91 16.33 -18.89 -1.76
N PRO A 92 17.14 -17.83 -1.90
CA PRO A 92 18.31 -17.64 -1.03
C PRO A 92 17.89 -17.44 0.43
N SER A 93 18.65 -18.02 1.37
CA SER A 93 18.34 -17.91 2.83
C SER A 93 18.27 -16.45 3.33
N GLY A 94 19.11 -15.56 2.78
CA GLY A 94 19.05 -14.13 3.09
C GLY A 94 17.73 -13.47 2.67
N VAL A 95 17.18 -13.90 1.53
CA VAL A 95 15.88 -13.43 1.02
C VAL A 95 14.74 -13.93 1.90
N VAL A 96 14.79 -15.19 2.33
CA VAL A 96 13.80 -15.75 3.28
C VAL A 96 13.79 -14.96 4.59
N SER A 97 14.96 -14.66 5.15
CA SER A 97 15.08 -13.85 6.37
C SER A 97 14.46 -12.46 6.18
N ALA A 98 14.70 -11.81 5.03
CA ALA A 98 14.11 -10.52 4.70
C ALA A 98 12.58 -10.59 4.60
N PHE A 99 12.04 -11.59 3.88
CA PHE A 99 10.61 -11.85 3.76
C PHE A 99 9.93 -12.04 5.13
N VAL A 100 10.53 -12.87 5.99
CA VAL A 100 10.03 -13.14 7.35
C VAL A 100 10.05 -11.86 8.18
N ARG A 101 11.13 -11.08 8.12
CA ARG A 101 11.24 -9.81 8.85
C ARG A 101 10.18 -8.81 8.41
N GLN A 102 9.98 -8.65 7.10
CA GLN A 102 9.02 -7.72 6.55
C GLN A 102 7.58 -8.08 6.96
N ARG A 103 7.20 -9.36 6.83
CA ARG A 103 5.87 -9.81 7.25
C ARG A 103 5.70 -9.74 8.78
N ARG A 104 6.72 -10.10 9.56
CA ARG A 104 6.68 -9.99 11.03
C ARG A 104 6.43 -8.56 11.48
N LYS A 105 7.10 -7.58 10.86
CA LYS A 105 6.87 -6.16 11.16
C LYS A 105 5.40 -5.81 10.95
N LYS A 106 4.84 -6.13 9.79
CA LYS A 106 3.42 -5.85 9.47
C LYS A 106 2.43 -6.55 10.40
N VAL A 107 2.70 -7.79 10.79
CA VAL A 107 1.86 -8.50 11.78
C VAL A 107 1.93 -7.81 13.15
N ASN A 108 3.13 -7.42 13.59
CA ASN A 108 3.30 -6.71 14.86
C ASN A 108 2.63 -5.34 14.85
N ASP A 109 2.75 -4.60 13.73
CA ASP A 109 2.09 -3.32 13.54
C ASP A 109 0.56 -3.49 13.63
N TYR A 110 0.00 -4.50 12.97
CA TYR A 110 -1.43 -4.83 13.04
C TYR A 110 -1.87 -5.17 14.47
N LEU A 111 -1.14 -6.04 15.18
CA LEU A 111 -1.46 -6.41 16.55
C LEU A 111 -1.37 -5.21 17.50
N LYS A 112 -0.39 -4.32 17.28
CA LYS A 112 -0.27 -3.06 18.02
C LYS A 112 -1.46 -2.15 17.74
N SER A 113 -1.80 -1.91 16.48
CA SER A 113 -2.98 -1.10 16.10
C SER A 113 -4.26 -1.67 16.72
N ARG A 114 -4.47 -2.99 16.66
CA ARG A 114 -5.64 -3.64 17.28
C ARG A 114 -5.69 -3.45 18.80
N ARG A 115 -4.55 -3.54 19.49
CA ARG A 115 -4.47 -3.27 20.94
C ARG A 115 -4.79 -1.81 21.26
N LEU A 116 -4.23 -0.86 20.49
CA LEU A 116 -4.52 0.56 20.65
C LEU A 116 -6.00 0.87 20.39
N ALA A 117 -6.62 0.25 19.38
CA ALA A 117 -8.05 0.37 19.11
C ALA A 117 -8.89 -0.10 20.30
N SER A 118 -8.50 -1.23 20.90
CA SER A 118 -9.19 -1.79 22.07
C SER A 118 -9.08 -0.86 23.28
N VAL A 119 -7.89 -0.31 23.55
CA VAL A 119 -7.69 0.68 24.62
C VAL A 119 -8.55 1.91 24.36
N HIS A 120 -8.50 2.47 23.15
CA HIS A 120 -9.28 3.65 22.79
C HIS A 120 -10.79 3.44 22.99
N ARG A 121 -11.32 2.29 22.57
CA ARG A 121 -12.72 1.93 22.77
C ARG A 121 -13.09 1.86 24.25
N MET A 122 -12.27 1.18 25.07
CA MET A 122 -12.53 1.04 26.50
C MET A 122 -12.49 2.37 27.25
N VAL A 123 -11.65 3.32 26.80
CA VAL A 123 -11.63 4.68 27.34
C VAL A 123 -12.92 5.42 27.00
N LEU A 124 -13.44 5.28 25.78
CA LEU A 124 -14.72 5.86 25.38
C LEU A 124 -15.90 5.25 26.16
N GLU A 125 -15.80 3.99 26.56
CA GLU A 125 -16.74 3.31 27.47
C GLU A 125 -16.62 3.78 28.94
N GLY A 126 -15.68 4.68 29.26
CA GLY A 126 -15.49 5.20 30.61
C GLY A 126 -14.75 4.27 31.58
N ARG A 127 -14.09 3.21 31.07
CA ARG A 127 -13.34 2.26 31.91
C ARG A 127 -12.08 2.90 32.48
N THR A 128 -11.74 2.51 33.70
CA THR A 128 -10.52 2.93 34.39
C THR A 128 -9.27 2.23 33.84
N ASP A 129 -8.10 2.82 34.02
CA ASP A 129 -6.82 2.26 33.58
C ASP A 129 -6.57 0.85 34.16
N SER A 130 -7.03 0.58 35.38
CA SER A 130 -6.95 -0.72 36.04
C SER A 130 -7.82 -1.78 35.38
N GLU A 131 -9.04 -1.42 34.96
CA GLU A 131 -9.93 -2.33 34.23
C GLU A 131 -9.40 -2.63 32.82
N ILE A 132 -8.81 -1.62 32.16
CA ILE A 132 -8.16 -1.78 30.86
C ILE A 132 -6.94 -2.69 30.97
N ALA A 133 -6.10 -2.48 31.99
CA ALA A 133 -4.93 -3.31 32.27
C ALA A 133 -5.33 -4.77 32.53
N GLY A 134 -6.35 -4.98 33.36
CA GLY A 134 -6.89 -6.30 33.67
C GLY A 134 -7.45 -7.02 32.44
N HIS A 135 -8.24 -6.32 31.61
CA HIS A 135 -8.81 -6.90 30.40
C HIS A 135 -7.76 -7.30 29.35
N LEU A 136 -6.72 -6.49 29.18
CA LEU A 136 -5.67 -6.73 28.19
C LEU A 136 -4.53 -7.61 28.70
N GLY A 137 -4.51 -7.93 29.99
CA GLY A 137 -3.41 -8.68 30.64
C GLY A 137 -2.07 -7.93 30.55
N VAL A 138 -2.08 -6.60 30.67
CA VAL A 138 -0.88 -5.75 30.60
C VAL A 138 -0.74 -4.89 31.85
N SER A 139 0.47 -4.39 32.10
CA SER A 139 0.72 -3.50 33.23
C SER A 139 0.07 -2.12 33.04
N LEU A 140 -0.26 -1.44 34.15
CA LEU A 140 -0.73 -0.05 34.16
C LEU A 140 0.22 0.89 33.39
N ARG A 141 1.54 0.68 33.53
CA ARG A 141 2.56 1.43 32.77
C ARG A 141 2.40 1.26 31.25
N THR A 142 2.00 0.08 30.80
CA THR A 142 1.75 -0.22 29.39
C THR A 142 0.48 0.49 28.91
N VAL A 143 -0.58 0.52 29.73
CA VAL A 143 -1.80 1.27 29.44
C VAL A 143 -1.50 2.76 29.34
N ALA A 144 -0.81 3.34 30.31
CA ALA A 144 -0.42 4.76 30.29
C ALA A 144 0.38 5.13 29.02
N ARG A 145 1.29 4.23 28.57
CA ARG A 145 2.02 4.42 27.30
C ARG A 145 1.07 4.41 26.09
N PHE A 146 0.12 3.47 26.04
CA PHE A 146 -0.87 3.42 24.96
C PHE A 146 -1.76 4.68 24.93
N LEU A 147 -2.20 5.15 26.09
CA LEU A 147 -2.98 6.39 26.20
C LEU A 147 -2.18 7.60 25.75
N LYS A 148 -0.90 7.70 26.11
CA LYS A 148 -0.01 8.76 25.63
C LYS A 148 0.13 8.73 24.11
N GLU A 149 0.27 7.55 23.53
CA GLU A 149 0.40 7.37 22.07
C GLU A 149 -0.89 7.77 21.34
N ILE A 150 -2.06 7.39 21.87
CA ILE A 150 -3.37 7.78 21.32
C ILE A 150 -3.60 9.29 21.41
N ARG A 151 -3.24 9.93 22.54
CA ARG A 151 -3.42 11.38 22.75
C ARG A 151 -2.41 12.23 21.98
N GLY A 152 -1.22 11.71 21.73
CA GLY A 152 -0.14 12.45 21.07
C GLY A 152 -0.25 12.51 19.54
N ASP A 153 -1.10 11.70 18.92
CA ASP A 153 -1.19 11.62 17.47
C ASP A 153 -2.63 11.31 17.00
N SER A 154 -3.39 12.37 16.69
CA SER A 154 -4.75 12.27 16.15
C SER A 154 -4.80 11.57 14.78
N SER A 155 -3.68 11.52 14.04
CA SER A 155 -3.59 10.79 12.77
C SER A 155 -3.47 9.27 12.99
N LEU A 156 -2.90 8.87 14.12
CA LEU A 156 -2.80 7.49 14.57
C LEU A 156 -4.18 6.85 14.75
N ILE A 157 -5.18 7.61 15.23
CA ILE A 157 -6.55 7.11 15.41
C ILE A 157 -7.14 6.65 14.08
N ARG A 158 -7.04 7.47 13.01
CA ARG A 158 -7.50 7.07 11.67
C ARG A 158 -6.73 5.86 11.14
N GLN A 159 -5.42 5.80 11.38
CA GLN A 159 -4.57 4.69 10.93
C GLN A 159 -4.85 3.39 11.70
N ILE A 160 -5.18 3.48 12.99
CA ILE A 160 -5.58 2.36 13.84
C ILE A 160 -6.81 1.67 13.26
N TYR A 161 -7.86 2.44 12.94
CA TYR A 161 -9.10 1.88 12.39
C TYR A 161 -8.92 1.34 10.96
N LYS A 162 -8.13 2.02 10.11
CA LYS A 162 -7.81 1.54 8.76
C LYS A 162 -7.04 0.22 8.76
N ASN A 163 -6.09 0.05 9.69
CA ASN A 163 -5.30 -1.17 9.81
C ASN A 163 -6.10 -2.34 10.39
N THR A 164 -7.12 -2.09 11.21
CA THR A 164 -7.98 -3.16 11.74
C THR A 164 -8.90 -3.79 10.70
N GLU A 165 -9.25 -3.05 9.64
CA GLU A 165 -10.12 -3.53 8.54
C GLU A 165 -9.33 -4.21 7.39
N GLY A 166 -8.06 -3.87 7.20
CA GLY A 166 -7.26 -4.26 6.03
C GLY A 166 -6.52 -5.60 6.08
N VAL A 167 -6.90 -6.54 6.97
CA VAL A 167 -6.30 -7.88 7.03
C VAL A 167 -7.39 -8.95 7.02
N GLN A 168 -7.93 -9.23 5.83
CA GLN A 168 -8.57 -10.50 5.50
C GLN A 168 -7.59 -11.36 4.68
#